data_AF-A0A7S2JSK8-F1
#
_entry.id   AF-A0A7S2JSK8-F1
#
_cell.length_a   1.000
_cell.length_b   1.000
_cell.length_c   1.000
_cell.angle_alpha   90.00
_cell.angle_beta   90.00
_cell.angle_gamma   90.00
#
_symmetry.space_group_name_H-M   'P 1'
#
loop_
_entity.id
_entity.type
_entity.pdbx_description
1 polymer ?
#
loop_
_entity_poly.entity_id
_entity_poly.type
_entity_poly.pdbx_seq_one_letter_code
_entity_poly.pdbx_strand_id
1 'polypeptide(L)'
;AAHNVKAADKAAHNVSVFLLHDSNILEVFNSSQDADMNGRYHAIQLVMKLLAQARAKTQQAVLNEPATVGRVMSLVEDRREIVRNEVLLLLAKLGEGNAGLQNIMAFQ
;
A
#
# COMPACT_ATOMS: atom_id res chain seq x y z
N ALA A 1 -23.44 -2.82 17.95
CA ALA A 1 -22.13 -2.77 18.64
C ALA A 1 -21.34 -4.08 18.48
N ALA A 2 -21.85 -5.25 18.95
CA ALA A 2 -21.11 -6.52 18.94
C ALA A 2 -20.69 -7.05 17.53
N HIS A 3 -21.49 -6.81 16.49
CA HIS A 3 -21.13 -7.19 15.11
C HIS A 3 -19.90 -6.41 14.59
N ASN A 4 -19.72 -5.17 15.04
CA ASN A 4 -18.63 -4.30 14.58
C ASN A 4 -17.30 -4.67 15.24
N VAL A 5 -17.34 -5.13 16.50
CA VAL A 5 -16.17 -5.65 17.23
C VAL A 5 -15.64 -6.93 16.57
N LYS A 6 -16.52 -7.89 16.26
CA LYS A 6 -16.12 -9.12 15.53
C LYS A 6 -15.54 -8.84 14.14
N ALA A 7 -16.01 -7.80 13.45
CA ALA A 7 -15.47 -7.43 12.14
C ALA A 7 -14.08 -6.78 12.25
N ALA A 8 -13.87 -5.93 13.25
CA ALA A 8 -12.56 -5.35 13.55
C ALA A 8 -11.53 -6.43 13.91
N ASP A 9 -11.91 -7.43 14.71
CA ASP A 9 -11.03 -8.56 15.06
C ASP A 9 -10.61 -9.37 13.82
N LYS A 10 -11.54 -9.62 12.90
CA LYS A 10 -11.24 -10.29 11.62
C LYS A 10 -10.33 -9.46 10.73
N ALA A 11 -10.58 -8.15 10.64
CA ALA A 11 -9.74 -7.25 9.85
C ALA A 11 -8.30 -7.23 10.39
N ALA A 12 -8.13 -7.08 11.71
CA ALA A 12 -6.83 -7.12 12.35
C ALA A 12 -6.11 -8.46 12.11
N HIS A 13 -6.82 -9.59 12.20
CA HIS A 13 -6.28 -10.90 11.87
C HIS A 13 -5.82 -10.99 10.41
N ASN A 14 -6.65 -10.60 9.46
CA ASN A 14 -6.31 -10.64 8.03
C ASN A 14 -5.11 -9.75 7.70
N VAL A 15 -5.04 -8.55 8.28
CA VAL A 15 -3.89 -7.64 8.14
C VAL A 15 -2.64 -8.30 8.70
N SER A 16 -2.73 -8.94 9.87
CA SER A 16 -1.59 -9.64 10.47
C SER A 16 -1.12 -10.82 9.62
N VAL A 17 -2.03 -11.60 9.04
CA VAL A 17 -1.69 -12.73 8.16
C VAL A 17 -1.08 -12.24 6.85
N PHE A 18 -1.66 -11.20 6.25
CA PHE A 18 -1.14 -10.62 5.00
C PHE A 18 0.28 -10.06 5.19
N LEU A 19 0.57 -9.44 6.34
CA LEU A 19 1.89 -8.89 6.66
C LEU A 19 2.85 -9.90 7.31
N LEU A 20 2.58 -11.22 7.21
CA LEU A 20 3.57 -12.24 7.57
C LEU A 20 4.77 -12.28 6.61
N HIS A 21 4.56 -11.87 5.36
CA HIS A 21 5.60 -11.74 4.35
C HIS A 21 5.59 -10.32 3.79
N ASP A 22 6.67 -9.59 4.00
CA ASP A 22 6.78 -8.19 3.57
C ASP A 22 6.65 -8.03 2.05
N SER A 23 7.14 -9.02 1.30
CA SER A 23 7.04 -9.12 -0.16
C SER A 23 5.60 -9.13 -0.69
N ASN A 24 4.60 -9.48 0.12
CA ASN A 24 3.20 -9.50 -0.32
C ASN A 24 2.73 -8.14 -0.83
N ILE A 25 3.25 -7.03 -0.30
CA ILE A 25 2.90 -5.69 -0.79
C ILE A 25 3.47 -5.48 -2.20
N LEU A 26 4.72 -5.87 -2.43
CA LEU A 26 5.36 -5.78 -3.74
C LEU A 26 4.61 -6.65 -4.76
N GLU A 27 4.25 -7.88 -4.40
CA GLU A 27 3.55 -8.82 -5.27
C GLU A 27 2.16 -8.33 -5.67
N VAL A 28 1.44 -7.65 -4.76
CA VAL A 28 0.16 -6.99 -5.09
C VAL A 28 0.35 -5.98 -6.22
N PHE A 29 1.37 -5.12 -6.13
CA PHE A 29 1.60 -4.14 -7.17
C PHE A 29 2.15 -4.77 -8.45
N ASN A 30 3.03 -5.77 -8.35
CA ASN A 30 3.54 -6.48 -9.52
C ASN A 30 2.41 -7.14 -10.30
N SER A 31 1.48 -7.79 -9.61
CA SER A 31 0.29 -8.42 -10.19
C SER A 31 -0.69 -7.41 -10.81
N SER A 32 -0.65 -6.15 -10.35
CA SER A 32 -1.54 -5.09 -10.86
C SER A 32 -1.05 -4.42 -12.16
N GLN A 33 0.19 -4.70 -12.61
CA GLN A 33 0.75 -4.06 -13.81
C GLN A 33 -0.08 -4.32 -15.06
N ASP A 34 -0.43 -5.59 -15.29
CA ASP A 34 -1.19 -6.03 -16.47
C ASP A 34 -2.71 -5.88 -16.27
N ALA A 35 -3.14 -5.38 -15.11
CA ALA A 35 -4.56 -5.26 -14.81
C ALA A 35 -5.22 -4.07 -15.55
N ASP A 36 -6.54 -4.07 -15.57
CA ASP A 36 -7.30 -2.89 -15.99
C ASP A 36 -7.20 -1.76 -14.94
N MET A 37 -7.94 -0.66 -15.16
CA MET A 37 -7.98 0.44 -14.20
C MET A 37 -8.41 -0.01 -12.80
N ASN A 38 -9.39 -0.92 -12.72
CA ASN A 38 -9.95 -1.35 -11.44
C ASN A 38 -8.94 -2.18 -10.65
N GLY A 39 -8.19 -3.07 -11.31
CA GLY A 39 -7.15 -3.85 -10.63
C GLY A 39 -6.06 -2.97 -10.02
N ARG A 40 -5.56 -1.96 -10.75
CA ARG A 40 -4.60 -0.98 -10.21
C ARG A 40 -5.20 -0.18 -9.05
N TYR A 41 -6.42 0.32 -9.21
CA TYR A 41 -7.11 1.06 -8.15
C TYR A 41 -7.28 0.20 -6.89
N HIS A 42 -7.71 -1.06 -7.02
CA HIS A 42 -7.89 -1.95 -5.87
C HIS A 42 -6.58 -2.35 -5.20
N ALA A 43 -5.48 -2.47 -5.95
CA ALA A 43 -4.15 -2.66 -5.37
C ALA A 43 -3.75 -1.47 -4.48
N ILE A 44 -3.94 -0.23 -4.98
CA ILE A 44 -3.69 0.99 -4.19
C ILE A 44 -4.58 1.02 -2.94
N GLN A 45 -5.88 0.75 -3.09
CA GLN A 45 -6.81 0.78 -1.97
C GLN A 45 -6.53 -0.31 -0.92
N LEU A 46 -6.06 -1.49 -1.32
CA LEU A 46 -5.65 -2.52 -0.39
C LEU A 46 -4.52 -2.00 0.52
N VAL A 47 -3.47 -1.41 -0.07
CA VAL A 47 -2.34 -0.88 0.70
C VAL A 47 -2.75 0.32 1.56
N MET A 48 -3.65 1.17 1.06
CA MET A 48 -4.26 2.24 1.87
C MET A 48 -4.98 1.70 3.11
N LYS A 49 -5.72 0.58 2.98
CA LYS A 49 -6.38 -0.07 4.12
C LYS A 49 -5.40 -0.73 5.07
N LEU A 50 -4.31 -1.32 4.57
CA LEU A 50 -3.22 -1.84 5.41
C LEU A 50 -2.59 -0.71 6.23
N LEU A 51 -2.25 0.42 5.61
CA LEU A 51 -1.71 1.60 6.30
C LEU A 51 -2.66 2.15 7.37
N ALA A 52 -3.97 2.15 7.11
CA ALA A 52 -4.96 2.62 8.06
C ALA A 52 -5.10 1.71 9.29
N GLN A 53 -4.85 0.40 9.15
CA GLN A 53 -4.98 -0.59 10.23
C GLN A 53 -3.67 -0.85 10.97
N ALA A 54 -2.54 -0.85 10.26
CA ALA A 54 -1.24 -1.29 10.79
C ALA A 54 -0.07 -0.48 10.21
N ARG A 55 -0.20 0.85 10.22
CA ARG A 55 0.75 1.82 9.65
C ARG A 55 2.23 1.42 9.76
N ALA A 56 2.73 1.26 10.99
CA ALA A 56 4.14 0.98 11.23
C ALA A 56 4.60 -0.34 10.59
N LYS A 57 3.79 -1.40 10.67
CA LYS A 57 4.09 -2.70 10.05
C LYS A 57 4.05 -2.61 8.53
N THR A 58 3.05 -1.94 7.97
CA THR A 58 2.94 -1.75 6.51
C THR A 58 4.11 -0.92 5.97
N GLN A 59 4.48 0.17 6.65
CA GLN A 59 5.65 0.97 6.29
C GLN A 59 6.95 0.17 6.40
N GLN A 60 7.10 -0.66 7.44
CA GLN A 60 8.26 -1.54 7.59
C GLN A 60 8.36 -2.57 6.46
N ALA A 61 7.24 -3.18 6.08
CA ALA A 61 7.19 -4.13 4.97
C ALA A 61 7.63 -3.48 3.66
N VAL A 62 7.18 -2.25 3.38
CA VAL A 62 7.65 -1.48 2.22
C VAL A 62 9.13 -1.12 2.30
N LEU A 63 9.65 -0.78 3.49
CA LEU A 63 11.08 -0.51 3.68
C LEU A 63 11.94 -1.74 3.45
N ASN A 64 11.46 -2.92 3.86
CA ASN A 64 12.16 -4.18 3.67
C ASN A 64 12.17 -4.61 2.20
N GLU A 65 11.24 -4.08 1.39
CA GLU A 65 11.13 -4.33 -0.05
C GLU A 65 11.20 -3.01 -0.86
N PRO A 66 12.38 -2.35 -0.97
CA PRO A 66 12.51 -1.02 -1.58
C PRO A 66 11.99 -0.90 -3.02
N ALA A 67 11.99 -2.00 -3.77
CA ALA A 67 11.40 -2.07 -5.12
C ALA A 67 9.91 -1.70 -5.13
N THR A 68 9.21 -1.89 -4.01
CA THR A 68 7.81 -1.49 -3.83
C THR A 68 7.62 0.00 -4.07
N VAL A 69 8.52 0.85 -3.57
CA VAL A 69 8.41 2.30 -3.76
C VAL A 69 8.52 2.67 -5.24
N GLY A 70 9.42 2.04 -5.99
CA GLY A 70 9.56 2.30 -7.42
C GLY A 70 8.37 1.80 -8.23
N ARG A 71 7.82 0.67 -7.82
CA ARG A 71 6.56 0.19 -8.39
C ARG A 71 5.42 1.17 -8.15
N VAL A 72 5.28 1.69 -6.93
CA VAL A 72 4.26 2.70 -6.60
C VAL A 72 4.50 4.00 -7.39
N MET A 73 5.73 4.51 -7.43
CA MET A 73 6.10 5.70 -8.20
C MET A 73 5.74 5.57 -9.69
N SER A 74 5.95 4.40 -10.30
CA SER A 74 5.60 4.19 -11.72
C SER A 74 4.10 4.40 -12.03
N LEU A 75 3.21 4.22 -11.04
CA LEU A 75 1.78 4.46 -11.20
C LEU A 75 1.40 5.96 -11.23
N VAL A 76 2.32 6.86 -10.85
CA VAL A 76 2.10 8.31 -10.97
C VAL A 76 1.99 8.72 -12.44
N GLU A 77 2.64 7.98 -13.33
CA GLU A 77 2.58 8.17 -14.79
C GLU A 77 1.33 7.57 -15.43
N ASP A 78 0.42 6.97 -14.65
CA ASP A 78 -0.81 6.41 -15.20
C ASP A 78 -1.66 7.52 -15.84
N ARG A 79 -2.08 7.30 -17.09
CA ARG A 79 -2.88 8.23 -17.90
C ARG A 79 -4.23 8.55 -17.27
N ARG A 80 -4.76 7.66 -16.43
CA ARG A 80 -6.07 7.79 -15.79
C ARG A 80 -5.92 8.55 -14.49
N GLU A 81 -6.51 9.73 -14.43
CA GLU A 81 -6.44 10.62 -13.27
C GLU A 81 -6.90 9.95 -11.97
N ILE A 82 -7.89 9.07 -12.02
CA ILE A 82 -8.37 8.32 -10.85
C ILE A 82 -7.24 7.51 -10.19
N VAL A 83 -6.44 6.78 -10.99
CA VAL A 83 -5.32 5.97 -10.46
C VAL A 83 -4.21 6.88 -9.94
N ARG A 84 -3.89 7.94 -10.71
CA ARG A 84 -2.83 8.89 -10.33
C ARG A 84 -3.15 9.63 -9.02
N ASN A 85 -4.39 10.06 -8.82
CA ASN A 85 -4.78 10.78 -7.61
C ASN A 85 -4.69 9.88 -6.36
N GLU A 86 -5.12 8.62 -6.49
CA GLU A 86 -5.02 7.65 -5.39
C GLU A 86 -3.57 7.28 -5.08
N VAL A 87 -2.70 7.14 -6.08
CA VAL A 87 -1.30 6.82 -5.80
C VAL A 87 -0.57 7.99 -5.13
N LEU A 88 -0.88 9.24 -5.49
CA LEU A 88 -0.34 10.41 -4.80
C LEU A 88 -0.78 10.44 -3.33
N LEU A 89 -2.05 10.11 -3.06
CA LEU A 89 -2.56 9.99 -1.70
C LEU A 89 -1.85 8.84 -0.94
N LEU A 90 -1.63 7.70 -1.60
CA LEU A 90 -0.87 6.59 -1.05
C LEU A 90 0.55 6.99 -0.70
N LEU A 91 1.29 7.65 -1.59
CA LEU A 91 2.66 8.11 -1.34
C LEU A 91 2.73 9.07 -0.15
N ALA A 92 1.81 10.04 -0.07
CA ALA A 92 1.72 10.94 1.08
C ALA A 92 1.47 10.16 2.39
N LYS A 93 0.53 9.21 2.36
CA LYS A 93 0.23 8.35 3.51
C LYS A 93 1.31 7.34 3.83
N LEU A 94 2.14 6.96 2.87
CA LEU A 94 3.24 6.03 3.07
C LEU A 94 4.43 6.74 3.73
N GLY A 95 4.71 7.99 3.35
CA GLY A 95 5.80 8.79 3.92
C GLY A 95 5.52 9.45 5.27
N GLU A 96 4.26 9.65 5.66
CA GLU A 96 3.92 10.39 6.88
C GLU A 96 4.60 9.78 8.13
N GLY A 97 5.40 10.59 8.84
CA GLY A 97 6.15 10.17 10.03
C GLY A 97 7.26 9.12 9.81
N ASN A 98 7.65 8.80 8.57
CA ASN A 98 8.69 7.81 8.27
C ASN A 98 9.79 8.39 7.38
N ALA A 99 10.87 8.87 8.00
CA ALA A 99 12.00 9.49 7.31
C ALA A 99 12.73 8.53 6.34
N GLY A 100 12.78 7.23 6.64
CA GLY A 100 13.39 6.24 5.76
C GLY A 100 12.65 6.14 4.42
N LEU A 101 11.32 6.06 4.46
CA LEU A 101 10.49 6.06 3.26
C LEU A 101 10.55 7.40 2.54
N GLN A 102 10.51 8.52 3.26
CA GLN A 102 10.65 9.86 2.66
C GLN A 102 11.96 9.99 1.88
N ASN A 103 13.07 9.51 2.44
CA ASN A 103 14.36 9.51 1.74
C ASN A 103 14.29 8.66 0.47
N ILE A 104 13.82 7.41 0.55
CA ILE A 104 13.72 6.53 -0.64
C ILE A 104 12.82 7.17 -1.72
N MET A 105 11.67 7.73 -1.33
CA MET A 105 10.76 8.40 -2.26
C MET A 105 11.35 9.68 -2.86
N ALA A 106 12.21 10.41 -2.15
CA ALA A 106 12.83 11.61 -2.69
C ALA A 106 13.93 11.33 -3.74
N PHE A 107 14.46 10.11 -3.78
CA PHE A 107 15.53 9.71 -4.71
C PHE A 107 15.05 8.99 -5.96
N GLN A 108 13.79 8.56 -6.01
CA GLN A 108 13.20 7.93 -7.19
C GLN A 108 12.46 8.96 -8.04
#